data_AF-A0A6B3N1P6-F1
#
_entry.id   AF-A0A6B3N1P6-F1
#
_cell.length_a   1.000
_cell.length_b   1.000
_cell.length_c   1.000
_cell.angle_alpha   90.00
_cell.angle_beta   90.00
_cell.angle_gamma   90.00
#
_symmetry.space_group_name_H-M   'P 1'
#
loop_
_entity.id
_entity.type
_entity.pdbx_description
1 polymer ?
#
loop_
_entity_poly.entity_id
_entity_poly.type
_entity_poly.pdbx_seq_one_letter_code
_entity_poly.pdbx_strand_id
1 'polypeptide(L)'
;MSIKAWPFLVSRNRYLDYRTVVAPDFICDAKIANLLARVTDGDLTEPGKGFIKQIYGTEAGNFTIVFRIIQATEKDLNSKEGDDILKDEFGRKIYLIEGVVIQGIKSKNQVSISNQNLEDVHQRLTEGYTEFWEHIDPHPAIPSSMLSLSSMDDSSSPLLLEELKPFQVNSKPQKSEIEQKEDNPIIPRQSLINFRVIILIALGILGMSFFTVIVTSIWGINKEVYHCTTSEEMPIKFESKNNISDVLKKHQKKYRKATILLEGSFKVKSSKQWQFLTRRKKLDKSNYTINFNRDKLQLQDYPLDLAIDQLAKQQVVEDTIIKAKIINRKECN
;
A
#
# COMPACT_ATOMS: atom_id res chain seq x y z
N MET A 1 -0.13 -14.49 33.05
CA MET A 1 0.15 -13.05 32.86
C MET A 1 -0.26 -12.66 31.46
N SER A 2 -1.01 -11.57 31.29
CA SER A 2 -1.34 -11.08 29.96
C SER A 2 -0.30 -10.09 29.42
N ILE A 3 -0.05 -10.13 28.13
CA ILE A 3 0.86 -9.20 27.44
C ILE A 3 0.02 -8.31 26.52
N LYS A 4 0.17 -7.00 26.68
CA LYS A 4 -0.42 -6.02 25.75
C LYS A 4 0.43 -5.96 24.49
N ALA A 5 -0.18 -6.20 23.33
CA ALA A 5 0.52 -6.25 22.07
C ALA A 5 -0.36 -5.72 20.93
N TRP A 6 0.25 -5.32 19.82
CA TRP A 6 -0.44 -4.78 18.65
C TRP A 6 -0.10 -5.62 17.42
N PRO A 7 -1.09 -6.14 16.68
CA PRO A 7 -0.85 -6.85 15.43
C PRO A 7 -0.11 -6.00 14.41
N PHE A 8 0.76 -6.61 13.63
CA PHE A 8 1.32 -5.98 12.44
C PHE A 8 1.49 -7.00 11.32
N LEU A 9 1.50 -6.49 10.09
CA LEU A 9 1.71 -7.28 8.88
C LEU A 9 2.62 -6.52 7.93
N VAL A 10 3.68 -7.20 7.48
CA VAL A 10 4.48 -6.79 6.33
C VAL A 10 4.26 -7.82 5.24
N SER A 11 3.88 -7.36 4.05
CA SER A 11 3.69 -8.22 2.89
C SER A 11 3.78 -7.40 1.60
N ARG A 12 3.51 -8.05 0.49
CA ARG A 12 3.42 -7.48 -0.85
C ARG A 12 2.19 -8.02 -1.55
N ASN A 13 1.77 -7.41 -2.64
CA ASN A 13 0.63 -7.89 -3.42
C ASN A 13 1.03 -8.14 -4.87
N ARG A 14 0.06 -8.19 -5.79
CA ARG A 14 0.32 -8.40 -7.22
C ARG A 14 1.13 -7.28 -7.88
N TYR A 15 1.03 -6.06 -7.38
CA TYR A 15 1.48 -4.82 -8.02
C TYR A 15 2.52 -4.04 -7.20
N LEU A 16 2.55 -4.25 -5.88
CA LEU A 16 3.35 -3.49 -4.91
C LEU A 16 4.33 -4.44 -4.21
N ASP A 17 5.58 -4.00 -4.07
CA ASP A 17 6.63 -4.71 -3.33
C ASP A 17 6.37 -4.72 -1.80
N TYR A 18 7.27 -5.39 -1.06
CA TYR A 18 7.16 -5.55 0.39
C TYR A 18 7.07 -4.23 1.12
N ARG A 19 6.03 -4.11 1.94
CA ARG A 19 5.74 -2.94 2.76
C ARG A 19 4.94 -3.34 3.99
N THR A 20 4.89 -2.43 4.95
CA THR A 20 4.01 -2.55 6.09
C THR A 20 2.56 -2.30 5.66
N VAL A 21 1.72 -3.31 5.83
CA VAL A 21 0.29 -3.30 5.49
C VAL A 21 -0.52 -2.91 6.70
N VAL A 22 -0.24 -3.53 7.85
CA VAL A 22 -0.88 -3.24 9.14
C VAL A 22 0.22 -2.89 10.14
N ALA A 23 0.04 -1.83 10.91
CA ALA A 23 0.97 -1.40 11.94
C ALA A 23 0.23 -0.89 13.18
N PRO A 24 0.85 -0.94 14.37
CA PRO A 24 0.28 -0.33 15.57
C PRO A 24 -0.08 1.14 15.36
N ASP A 25 -1.22 1.57 15.89
CA ASP A 25 -1.66 2.97 15.89
C ASP A 25 -0.55 3.97 16.28
N PHE A 26 0.15 3.73 17.39
CA PHE A 26 1.23 4.61 17.86
C PHE A 26 2.45 4.67 16.93
N ILE A 27 2.67 3.64 16.10
CA ILE A 27 3.71 3.63 15.05
C ILE A 27 3.23 4.40 13.81
N CYS A 28 1.93 4.30 13.47
CA CYS A 28 1.31 5.07 12.40
C CYS A 28 1.29 6.58 12.72
N ASP A 29 0.94 6.95 13.95
CA ASP A 29 0.90 8.34 14.42
C ASP A 29 2.29 9.00 14.35
N ALA A 30 3.33 8.23 14.69
CA ALA A 30 4.73 8.63 14.57
C ALA A 30 5.25 8.59 13.10
N LYS A 31 4.43 8.19 12.12
CA LYS A 31 4.78 8.12 10.69
C LYS A 31 6.01 7.25 10.37
N ILE A 32 6.30 6.24 11.19
CA ILE A 32 7.44 5.32 11.02
C ILE A 32 7.01 3.89 10.69
N ALA A 33 5.79 3.68 10.17
CA ALA A 33 5.29 2.34 9.84
C ALA A 33 6.20 1.54 8.89
N ASN A 34 6.86 2.21 7.95
CA ASN A 34 7.84 1.58 7.05
C ASN A 34 9.04 0.96 7.77
N LEU A 35 9.31 1.32 9.03
CA LEU A 35 10.37 0.72 9.83
C LEU A 35 10.14 -0.78 10.01
N LEU A 36 8.89 -1.23 10.18
CA LEU A 36 8.57 -2.65 10.37
C LEU A 36 9.09 -3.48 9.20
N ALA A 37 8.80 -3.09 7.95
CA ALA A 37 9.32 -3.77 6.77
C ALA A 37 10.86 -3.78 6.65
N ARG A 38 11.55 -2.80 7.25
CA ARG A 38 13.02 -2.73 7.25
C ARG A 38 13.65 -3.62 8.31
N VAL A 39 12.95 -3.87 9.43
CA VAL A 39 13.51 -4.61 10.57
C VAL A 39 13.07 -6.06 10.61
N THR A 40 12.08 -6.44 9.81
CA THR A 40 11.62 -7.82 9.65
C THR A 40 12.25 -8.44 8.41
N ASP A 41 13.44 -9.00 8.60
CA ASP A 41 14.18 -9.81 7.63
C ASP A 41 14.29 -11.25 8.13
N GLY A 42 14.50 -12.20 7.21
CA GLY A 42 14.69 -13.61 7.54
C GLY A 42 14.13 -14.56 6.50
N ASP A 43 14.38 -15.85 6.74
CA ASP A 43 13.85 -16.95 5.93
C ASP A 43 12.48 -17.41 6.44
N LEU A 44 11.83 -18.26 5.63
CA LEU A 44 10.57 -18.90 5.99
C LEU A 44 10.69 -19.59 7.36
N THR A 45 9.78 -19.27 8.26
CA THR A 45 9.81 -19.80 9.62
C THR A 45 9.19 -21.20 9.65
N GLU A 46 9.84 -22.13 10.34
CA GLU A 46 9.25 -23.45 10.57
C GLU A 46 8.02 -23.37 11.48
N PRO A 47 7.03 -24.29 11.33
CA PRO A 47 5.89 -24.36 12.24
C PRO A 47 6.32 -24.42 13.70
N GLY A 48 5.69 -23.60 14.56
CA GLY A 48 6.02 -23.56 15.99
C GLY A 48 7.22 -22.69 16.36
N LYS A 49 7.92 -22.10 15.38
CA LYS A 49 9.03 -21.17 15.61
C LYS A 49 8.63 -19.73 15.28
N GLY A 50 9.41 -18.77 15.79
CA GLY A 50 9.26 -17.35 15.49
C GLY A 50 10.54 -16.59 15.81
N PHE A 51 10.60 -15.34 15.42
CA PHE A 51 11.69 -14.43 15.71
C PHE A 51 11.28 -13.41 16.77
N ILE A 52 12.23 -12.97 17.59
CA ILE A 52 12.09 -11.81 18.48
C ILE A 52 13.21 -10.82 18.20
N LYS A 53 12.87 -9.53 18.08
CA LYS A 53 13.83 -8.45 17.79
C LYS A 53 13.51 -7.21 18.60
N GLN A 54 14.53 -6.62 19.20
CA GLN A 54 14.41 -5.39 19.98
C GLN A 54 14.75 -4.18 19.11
N ILE A 55 13.92 -3.15 19.15
CA ILE A 55 14.04 -1.95 18.33
C ILE A 55 14.21 -0.72 19.23
N TYR A 56 15.28 0.03 19.00
CA TYR A 56 15.73 1.14 19.85
C TYR A 56 15.75 2.48 19.10
N GLY A 57 15.48 3.55 19.84
CA GLY A 57 15.69 4.93 19.39
C GLY A 57 14.72 5.41 18.32
N THR A 58 13.49 4.89 18.32
CA THR A 58 12.44 5.30 17.37
C THR A 58 11.63 6.48 17.89
N GLU A 59 10.98 7.22 17.00
CA GLU A 59 10.06 8.31 17.35
C GLU A 59 8.81 7.82 18.12
N ALA A 60 8.45 6.54 17.96
CA ALA A 60 7.36 5.89 18.68
C ALA A 60 7.81 5.26 20.03
N GLY A 61 9.05 5.54 20.47
CA GLY A 61 9.68 4.90 21.62
C GLY A 61 10.37 3.58 21.28
N ASN A 62 10.91 2.91 22.30
CA ASN A 62 11.50 1.58 22.14
C ASN A 62 10.41 0.51 22.16
N PHE A 63 10.56 -0.52 21.34
CA PHE A 63 9.61 -1.63 21.28
C PHE A 63 10.29 -2.94 20.90
N THR A 64 9.66 -4.05 21.24
CA THR A 64 10.06 -5.40 20.82
C THR A 64 9.03 -5.92 19.82
N ILE A 65 9.49 -6.60 18.77
CA ILE A 65 8.63 -7.32 17.83
C ILE A 65 8.81 -8.82 18.00
N VAL A 66 7.71 -9.55 17.87
CA VAL A 66 7.70 -11.01 17.74
C VAL A 66 6.93 -11.37 16.48
N PHE A 67 7.53 -12.15 15.59
CA PHE A 67 6.94 -12.43 14.27
C PHE A 67 7.32 -13.78 13.69
N ARG A 68 6.56 -14.23 12.70
CA ARG A 68 6.87 -15.39 11.85
C ARG A 68 6.77 -14.99 10.38
N ILE A 69 7.47 -15.73 9.53
CA ILE A 69 7.43 -15.58 8.07
C ILE A 69 6.78 -16.83 7.50
N ILE A 70 5.62 -16.68 6.86
CA ILE A 70 4.86 -17.79 6.26
C ILE A 70 4.56 -17.52 4.78
N GLN A 71 4.25 -18.56 4.02
CA GLN A 71 3.80 -18.40 2.63
C GLN A 71 2.37 -17.85 2.61
N ALA A 72 2.14 -16.84 1.77
CA ALA A 72 0.78 -16.35 1.52
C ALA A 72 0.05 -17.30 0.57
N THR A 73 -1.18 -17.66 0.90
CA THR A 73 -2.05 -18.58 0.17
C THR A 73 -3.39 -17.94 -0.16
N GLU A 74 -4.19 -18.54 -1.04
CA GLU A 74 -5.52 -18.03 -1.37
C GLU A 74 -6.49 -18.00 -0.17
N LYS A 75 -6.28 -18.84 0.86
CA LYS A 75 -7.03 -18.78 2.13
C LYS A 75 -6.88 -17.43 2.84
N ASP A 76 -5.72 -16.79 2.71
CA ASP A 76 -5.43 -15.49 3.33
C ASP A 76 -6.22 -14.34 2.68
N LEU A 77 -6.88 -14.59 1.54
CA LEU A 77 -7.78 -13.66 0.86
C LEU A 77 -9.26 -13.97 1.15
N ASN A 78 -9.55 -14.71 2.21
CA ASN A 78 -10.88 -15.23 2.54
C ASN A 78 -11.49 -16.11 1.43
N SER A 79 -10.66 -16.73 0.58
CA SER A 79 -11.14 -17.73 -0.37
C SER A 79 -11.48 -19.03 0.38
N LYS A 80 -12.64 -19.62 0.09
CA LYS A 80 -13.06 -20.89 0.71
C LYS A 80 -12.33 -22.10 0.15
N GLU A 81 -11.70 -21.95 -1.00
CA GLU A 81 -11.08 -23.02 -1.79
C GLU A 81 -9.78 -22.45 -2.35
N GLY A 82 -8.64 -23.01 -1.94
CA GLY A 82 -7.32 -22.65 -2.46
C GLY A 82 -6.22 -22.74 -1.42
N ASP A 83 -5.37 -23.77 -1.53
CA ASP A 83 -4.08 -23.88 -0.82
C ASP A 83 -2.92 -23.40 -1.69
N ASP A 84 -3.23 -22.76 -2.82
CA ASP A 84 -2.24 -22.29 -3.77
C ASP A 84 -1.49 -21.07 -3.22
N ILE A 85 -0.18 -21.09 -3.40
CA ILE A 85 0.71 -20.01 -3.00
C ILE A 85 0.45 -18.80 -3.89
N LEU A 86 0.17 -17.66 -3.26
CA LEU A 86 0.00 -16.39 -3.93
C LEU A 86 1.32 -15.96 -4.60
N LYS A 87 1.19 -15.42 -5.80
CA LYS A 87 2.30 -14.90 -6.60
C LYS A 87 1.99 -13.49 -7.08
N ASP A 88 3.04 -12.70 -7.28
CA ASP A 88 2.91 -11.41 -7.94
C ASP A 88 2.83 -11.55 -9.47
N GLU A 89 2.73 -10.41 -10.17
CA GLU A 89 2.65 -10.40 -11.64
C GLU A 89 3.87 -11.02 -12.35
N PHE A 90 5.01 -11.11 -11.66
CA PHE A 90 6.24 -11.73 -12.16
C PHE A 90 6.36 -13.21 -11.77
N GLY A 91 5.35 -13.78 -11.09
CA GLY A 91 5.34 -15.16 -10.64
C GLY A 91 6.18 -15.43 -9.38
N ARG A 92 6.70 -14.39 -8.71
CA ARG A 92 7.47 -14.54 -7.47
C ARG A 92 6.49 -14.87 -6.33
N LYS A 93 6.83 -15.84 -5.47
CA LYS A 93 5.99 -16.24 -4.30
C LYS A 93 5.87 -15.12 -3.28
N ILE A 94 4.69 -14.94 -2.70
CA ILE A 94 4.42 -13.91 -1.70
C ILE A 94 4.47 -14.53 -0.30
N TYR A 95 5.05 -13.80 0.65
CA TYR A 95 5.16 -14.18 2.05
C TYR A 95 4.39 -13.18 2.91
N LEU A 96 3.84 -13.67 4.03
CA LEU A 96 3.31 -12.85 5.10
C LEU A 96 4.34 -12.84 6.22
N ILE A 97 4.79 -11.64 6.59
CA ILE A 97 5.59 -11.43 7.79
C ILE A 97 4.65 -10.82 8.83
N GLU A 98 4.16 -11.67 9.70
CA GLU A 98 3.08 -11.34 10.63
C GLU A 98 3.52 -11.54 12.07
N GLY A 99 2.96 -10.73 12.96
CA GLY A 99 3.34 -10.80 14.35
C GLY A 99 2.72 -9.71 15.19
N VAL A 100 3.36 -9.46 16.32
CA VAL A 100 2.94 -8.45 17.27
C VAL A 100 4.08 -7.53 17.68
N VAL A 101 3.71 -6.29 17.98
CA VAL A 101 4.58 -5.29 18.58
C VAL A 101 4.23 -5.15 20.06
N ILE A 102 5.24 -5.15 20.92
CA ILE A 102 5.13 -4.96 22.37
C ILE A 102 5.89 -3.68 22.72
N GLN A 103 5.22 -2.75 23.40
CA GLN A 103 5.87 -1.52 23.86
C GLN A 103 6.97 -1.80 24.91
N GLY A 104 8.08 -1.08 24.80
CA GLY A 104 9.26 -1.26 25.62
C GLY A 104 10.15 -2.41 25.14
N ILE A 105 11.33 -2.51 25.76
CA ILE A 105 12.29 -3.57 25.48
C ILE A 105 11.98 -4.78 26.36
N LYS A 106 11.74 -5.92 25.71
CA LYS A 106 11.57 -7.23 26.33
C LYS A 106 12.59 -8.21 25.78
N SER A 107 13.22 -8.98 26.66
CA SER A 107 14.06 -10.11 26.27
C SER A 107 13.20 -11.33 25.96
N LYS A 108 13.77 -12.33 25.27
CA LYS A 108 13.11 -13.60 24.96
C LYS A 108 12.44 -14.26 26.19
N ASN A 109 13.11 -14.24 27.35
CA ASN A 109 12.61 -14.87 28.57
C ASN A 109 11.45 -14.09 29.24
N GLN A 110 11.20 -12.85 28.82
CA GLN A 110 10.12 -12.01 29.32
C GLN A 110 8.86 -12.04 28.45
N VAL A 111 8.94 -12.67 27.27
CA VAL A 111 7.85 -12.74 26.31
C VAL A 111 7.42 -14.20 26.16
N SER A 112 6.16 -14.47 26.47
CA SER A 112 5.54 -15.78 26.27
C SER A 112 4.36 -15.62 25.32
N ILE A 113 4.51 -16.13 24.11
CA ILE A 113 3.51 -16.10 23.04
C ILE A 113 3.34 -17.54 22.56
N SER A 114 2.09 -18.01 22.46
CA SER A 114 1.78 -19.35 21.94
C SER A 114 1.55 -19.31 20.42
N ASN A 115 1.53 -20.49 19.79
CA ASN A 115 1.11 -20.59 18.39
C ASN A 115 -0.32 -20.09 18.18
N GLN A 116 -1.23 -20.38 19.11
CA GLN A 116 -2.62 -19.93 19.03
C GLN A 116 -2.71 -18.40 19.04
N ASN A 117 -1.88 -17.72 19.84
CA ASN A 117 -1.84 -16.26 19.83
C ASN A 117 -1.47 -15.69 18.45
N LEU A 118 -0.52 -16.29 17.74
CA LEU A 118 -0.17 -15.85 16.39
C LEU A 118 -1.26 -16.20 15.37
N GLU A 119 -2.00 -17.29 15.58
CA GLU A 119 -3.15 -17.63 14.74
C GLU A 119 -4.32 -16.66 14.91
N ASP A 120 -4.62 -16.26 16.15
CA ASP A 120 -5.61 -15.23 16.44
C ASP A 120 -5.21 -13.88 15.83
N VAL A 121 -3.91 -13.57 15.83
CA VAL A 121 -3.34 -12.39 15.18
C VAL A 121 -3.48 -12.50 13.65
N HIS A 122 -3.13 -13.65 13.06
CA HIS A 122 -3.27 -13.92 11.64
C HIS A 122 -4.69 -13.65 11.14
N GLN A 123 -5.70 -14.20 11.84
CA GLN A 123 -7.11 -14.00 11.49
C GLN A 123 -7.52 -12.52 11.49
N ARG A 124 -6.97 -11.70 12.41
CA ARG A 124 -7.24 -10.25 12.46
C ARG A 124 -6.55 -9.50 11.33
N LEU A 125 -5.41 -9.99 10.85
CA LEU A 125 -4.65 -9.38 9.77
C LEU A 125 -5.22 -9.71 8.38
N THR A 126 -6.00 -10.79 8.25
CA THR A 126 -6.61 -11.24 6.98
C THR A 126 -7.48 -10.16 6.32
N GLU A 127 -8.25 -9.37 7.08
CA GLU A 127 -9.06 -8.28 6.52
C GLU A 127 -8.17 -7.19 5.91
N GLY A 128 -7.16 -6.74 6.66
CA GLY A 128 -6.20 -5.73 6.18
C GLY A 128 -5.39 -6.22 4.99
N TYR A 129 -5.02 -7.51 4.96
CA TYR A 129 -4.34 -8.10 3.81
C TYR A 129 -5.26 -8.20 2.59
N THR A 130 -6.52 -8.61 2.76
CA THR A 130 -7.51 -8.69 1.68
C THR A 130 -7.75 -7.31 1.04
N GLU A 131 -7.86 -6.26 1.85
CA GLU A 131 -7.97 -4.88 1.35
C GLU A 131 -6.72 -4.48 0.55
N PHE A 132 -5.54 -4.73 1.13
CA PHE A 132 -4.25 -4.42 0.51
C PHE A 132 -4.01 -5.19 -0.80
N TRP A 133 -4.49 -6.44 -0.91
CA TRP A 133 -4.30 -7.28 -2.08
C TRP A 133 -4.75 -6.61 -3.38
N GLU A 134 -5.80 -5.82 -3.29
CA GLU A 134 -6.43 -5.17 -4.42
C GLU A 134 -5.78 -3.80 -4.75
N HIS A 135 -4.84 -3.29 -3.95
CA HIS A 135 -4.21 -1.99 -4.16
C HIS A 135 -3.21 -1.99 -5.32
N ILE A 136 -3.35 -1.00 -6.20
CA ILE A 136 -2.41 -0.74 -7.30
C ILE A 136 -1.38 0.31 -6.89
N ASP A 137 -1.81 1.31 -6.11
CA ASP A 137 -0.96 2.40 -5.66
C ASP A 137 -0.52 2.25 -4.19
N PRO A 138 0.61 2.83 -3.80
CA PRO A 138 1.04 2.90 -2.40
C PRO A 138 0.01 3.55 -1.47
N HIS A 139 -0.40 2.82 -0.42
CA HIS A 139 -1.25 3.36 0.66
C HIS A 139 -0.51 3.37 2.01
N PRO A 140 -0.83 4.32 2.92
CA PRO A 140 -0.37 4.24 4.31
C PRO A 140 -0.78 2.92 4.97
N ALA A 141 -0.02 2.49 5.98
CA ALA A 141 -0.36 1.30 6.74
C ALA A 141 -1.69 1.48 7.49
N ILE A 142 -2.47 0.41 7.57
CA ILE A 142 -3.72 0.36 8.33
C ILE A 142 -3.37 0.29 9.83
N PRO A 143 -3.88 1.21 10.67
CA PRO A 143 -3.61 1.18 12.10
C PRO A 143 -4.30 -0.01 12.77
N SER A 144 -3.57 -0.74 13.62
CA SER A 144 -4.10 -1.80 14.47
C SER A 144 -4.31 -1.33 15.90
N SER A 145 -5.32 -1.90 16.55
CA SER A 145 -5.62 -1.65 17.95
C SER A 145 -4.90 -2.64 18.87
N MET A 146 -4.59 -2.20 20.09
CA MET A 146 -4.07 -3.04 21.16
C MET A 146 -4.96 -4.27 21.39
N LEU A 147 -4.33 -5.42 21.58
CA LEU A 147 -4.95 -6.62 22.10
C LEU A 147 -4.21 -7.12 23.34
N SER A 148 -4.89 -7.95 24.13
CA SER A 148 -4.32 -8.63 25.28
C SER A 148 -4.10 -10.09 24.89
N LEU A 149 -2.84 -10.51 24.80
CA LEU A 149 -2.51 -11.91 24.62
C LEU A 149 -2.64 -12.61 25.97
N SER A 150 -3.58 -13.55 26.05
CA SER A 150 -3.75 -14.41 27.23
C SER A 150 -2.49 -15.25 27.42
N SER A 151 -2.05 -15.40 28.67
CA SER A 151 -1.06 -16.43 29.00
C SER A 151 -1.60 -17.80 28.61
N MET A 152 -0.70 -18.67 28.14
CA MET A 152 -0.96 -20.05 27.75
C MET A 152 -2.09 -20.68 28.55
N ASP A 153 -3.18 -21.02 27.87
CA ASP A 153 -4.02 -22.11 28.33
C ASP A 153 -3.16 -23.37 28.32
N ASP A 154 -3.36 -24.27 29.30
CA ASP A 154 -2.54 -25.48 29.51
C ASP A 154 -2.42 -26.38 28.26
N SER A 155 -3.28 -26.17 27.26
CA SER A 155 -3.31 -26.90 25.99
C SER A 155 -2.45 -26.31 24.87
N SER A 156 -1.94 -25.07 25.01
CA SER A 156 -1.26 -24.36 23.92
C SER A 156 0.26 -24.47 23.99
N SER A 157 0.89 -24.87 22.88
CA SER A 157 2.35 -24.99 22.83
C SER A 157 3.03 -23.60 22.74
N PRO A 158 4.11 -23.38 23.52
CA PRO A 158 4.92 -22.18 23.41
C PRO A 158 5.55 -22.05 22.04
N LEU A 159 5.59 -20.82 21.52
CA LEU A 159 6.35 -20.49 20.32
C LEU A 159 7.84 -20.51 20.67
N LEU A 160 8.63 -21.26 19.90
CA LEU A 160 10.08 -21.30 20.05
C LEU A 160 10.69 -20.06 19.37
N LEU A 161 11.03 -19.06 20.19
CA LEU A 161 11.57 -17.79 19.71
C LEU A 161 13.08 -17.87 19.46
N GLU A 162 13.52 -17.46 18.27
CA GLU A 162 14.92 -17.15 17.95
C GLU A 162 15.16 -15.65 18.14
N GLU A 163 16.17 -15.31 18.93
CA GLU A 163 16.50 -13.91 19.23
C GLU A 163 17.44 -13.33 18.17
N LEU A 164 16.94 -12.32 17.45
CA LEU A 164 17.69 -11.60 16.44
C LEU A 164 18.48 -10.44 17.06
N LYS A 165 19.55 -10.02 16.37
CA LYS A 165 20.34 -8.85 16.79
C LYS A 165 19.45 -7.61 16.92
N PRO A 166 19.57 -6.84 18.02
CA PRO A 166 18.89 -5.55 18.18
C PRO A 166 19.08 -4.60 17.00
N PHE A 167 18.06 -3.79 16.73
CA PHE A 167 18.09 -2.75 15.71
C PHE A 167 18.07 -1.35 16.33
N GLN A 168 19.03 -0.50 15.95
CA GLN A 168 19.13 0.89 16.39
C GLN A 168 18.81 1.83 15.21
N VAL A 169 17.78 2.68 15.33
CA VAL A 169 17.38 3.58 14.23
C VAL A 169 18.40 4.71 13.98
N ASN A 170 19.04 5.19 15.05
CA ASN A 170 19.85 6.41 15.04
C ASN A 170 21.34 6.20 15.39
N SER A 171 21.89 5.01 15.14
CA SER A 171 23.35 4.91 15.13
C SER A 171 23.85 5.72 13.93
N LYS A 172 24.28 6.98 14.19
CA LYS A 172 25.32 7.61 13.37
C LYS A 172 26.31 6.49 13.05
N PRO A 173 26.66 6.23 11.77
CA PRO A 173 27.55 5.15 11.43
C PRO A 173 28.76 5.29 12.35
N GLN A 174 28.87 4.38 13.30
CA GLN A 174 29.94 4.36 14.25
C GLN A 174 31.11 4.01 13.38
N LYS A 175 31.84 5.05 12.95
CA LYS A 175 32.99 4.97 12.06
C LYS A 175 33.83 3.87 12.66
N SER A 176 33.77 2.69 12.05
CA SER A 176 34.41 1.50 12.57
C SER A 176 35.85 1.92 12.74
N GLU A 177 36.31 1.84 13.98
CA GLU A 177 37.69 2.02 14.37
C GLU A 177 38.43 0.90 13.63
N ILE A 178 38.76 1.18 12.37
CA ILE A 178 39.71 0.41 11.59
C ILE A 178 40.98 0.60 12.41
N GLU A 179 41.37 -0.46 13.11
CA GLU A 179 42.68 -0.65 13.68
C GLU A 179 43.71 -0.09 12.71
N GLN A 180 44.24 1.08 13.08
CA GLN A 180 45.46 1.60 12.52
C GLN A 180 46.59 0.72 13.03
N LYS A 181 47.09 -0.14 12.14
CA LYS A 181 48.45 -0.64 12.24
C LYS A 181 49.15 -0.39 10.92
N GLU A 182 49.65 0.82 10.74
CA GLU A 182 50.88 1.05 9.98
C GLU A 182 51.45 2.42 10.34
N ASP A 183 52.58 2.37 11.03
CA ASP A 183 53.47 3.50 11.32
C ASP A 183 53.91 4.16 10.02
N ASN A 184 53.71 5.47 9.89
CA ASN A 184 54.57 6.32 9.07
C ASN A 184 54.49 7.81 9.48
N PRO A 185 55.58 8.58 9.29
CA PRO A 185 55.82 9.81 10.03
C PRO A 185 55.13 11.05 9.46
N ILE A 186 54.95 11.98 10.39
CA ILE A 186 54.28 13.27 10.32
C ILE A 186 54.97 14.23 9.33
N ILE A 187 54.20 14.76 8.37
CA ILE A 187 54.55 15.99 7.64
C ILE A 187 53.45 17.04 7.93
N PRO A 188 53.78 18.23 8.47
CA PRO A 188 52.78 19.24 8.76
C PRO A 188 52.49 20.05 7.48
N ARG A 189 51.29 19.91 6.94
CA ARG A 189 50.83 20.69 5.77
C ARG A 189 49.93 21.82 6.24
N GLN A 190 50.48 23.02 6.24
CA GLN A 190 49.80 24.27 6.58
C GLN A 190 48.64 24.60 5.63
N SER A 191 47.58 25.11 6.25
CA SER A 191 46.40 25.85 5.79
C SER A 191 46.18 26.05 4.27
N LEU A 192 45.25 25.26 3.70
CA LEU A 192 44.54 25.57 2.45
C LEU A 192 43.01 25.37 2.55
N ILE A 193 42.47 25.24 3.77
CA ILE A 193 41.08 24.80 3.99
C ILE A 193 40.05 25.95 3.90
N ASN A 194 40.45 27.21 4.00
CA ASN A 194 39.47 28.31 4.06
C ASN A 194 38.92 28.79 2.70
N PHE A 195 39.45 28.36 1.56
CA PHE A 195 39.00 28.87 0.25
C PHE A 195 37.88 28.04 -0.39
N ARG A 196 37.79 26.73 -0.11
CA ARG A 196 36.82 25.84 -0.77
C ARG A 196 35.39 25.98 -0.22
N VAL A 197 35.25 26.36 1.05
CA VAL A 197 33.92 26.54 1.68
C VAL A 197 33.22 27.80 1.14
N ILE A 198 33.97 28.88 0.88
CA ILE A 198 33.40 30.14 0.37
C ILE A 198 32.89 29.97 -1.06
N ILE A 199 33.61 29.22 -1.91
CA ILE A 199 33.19 28.97 -3.31
C ILE A 199 31.90 28.13 -3.38
N LEU A 200 31.73 27.13 -2.48
CA LEU A 200 30.53 26.29 -2.47
C LEU A 200 29.29 27.07 -2.01
N ILE A 201 29.43 28.01 -1.07
CA ILE A 201 28.31 28.87 -0.63
C ILE A 201 27.90 29.83 -1.76
N ALA A 202 28.86 30.42 -2.48
CA ALA A 202 28.56 31.32 -3.59
C ALA A 202 27.85 30.61 -4.76
N LEU A 203 28.25 29.37 -5.09
CA LEU A 203 27.59 28.57 -6.13
C LEU A 203 26.18 28.12 -5.73
N GLY A 204 25.94 27.83 -4.45
CA GLY A 204 24.61 27.47 -3.94
C GLY A 204 23.60 28.61 -4.04
N ILE A 205 24.03 29.86 -3.77
CA ILE A 205 23.17 31.04 -3.86
C ILE A 205 22.81 31.37 -5.32
N LEU A 206 23.78 31.27 -6.24
CA LEU A 206 23.53 31.46 -7.68
C LEU A 206 22.61 30.35 -8.24
N GLY A 207 22.77 29.09 -7.83
CA GLY A 207 21.92 27.98 -8.27
C GLY A 207 20.46 28.10 -7.83
N MET A 208 20.19 28.55 -6.60
CA MET A 208 18.81 28.73 -6.12
C MET A 208 18.06 29.88 -6.81
N SER A 209 18.76 30.93 -7.23
CA SER A 209 18.16 32.03 -8.00
C SER A 209 17.76 31.61 -9.43
N PHE A 210 18.53 30.72 -10.06
CA PHE A 210 18.18 30.19 -11.40
C PHE A 210 17.04 29.18 -11.35
N PHE A 211 16.94 28.39 -10.28
CA PHE A 211 15.91 27.36 -10.14
C PHE A 211 14.51 27.95 -9.92
N THR A 212 14.39 29.06 -9.19
CA THR A 212 13.10 29.73 -8.96
C THR A 212 12.52 30.31 -10.25
N VAL A 213 13.35 30.92 -11.11
CA VAL A 213 12.93 31.45 -12.42
C VAL A 213 12.47 30.33 -13.36
N ILE A 214 13.15 29.18 -13.36
CA ILE A 214 12.78 28.02 -14.18
C ILE A 214 11.49 27.36 -13.67
N VAL A 215 11.31 27.22 -12.36
CA VAL A 215 10.07 26.62 -11.81
C VAL A 215 8.86 27.52 -12.05
N THR A 216 9.00 28.84 -11.93
CA THR A 216 7.88 29.75 -12.22
C THR A 216 7.54 29.85 -13.72
N SER A 217 8.48 29.55 -14.62
CA SER A 217 8.22 29.52 -16.07
C SER A 217 7.69 28.17 -16.57
N ILE A 218 8.06 27.06 -15.92
CA ILE A 218 7.56 25.71 -16.27
C ILE A 218 6.21 25.40 -15.60
N TRP A 219 5.92 25.98 -14.43
CA TRP A 219 4.63 25.84 -13.74
C TRP A 219 3.70 27.05 -13.92
N GLY A 220 3.92 27.84 -14.97
CA GLY A 220 2.90 28.74 -15.49
C GLY A 220 1.63 27.92 -15.74
N ILE A 221 0.65 28.11 -14.85
CA ILE A 221 -0.70 27.56 -14.94
C ILE A 221 -1.37 28.22 -16.14
N ASN A 222 -1.00 27.78 -17.34
CA ASN A 222 -1.83 27.90 -18.51
C ASN A 222 -2.95 26.90 -18.30
N LYS A 223 -3.99 27.30 -17.57
CA LYS A 223 -5.33 26.80 -17.89
C LYS A 223 -5.57 27.27 -19.32
N GLU A 224 -5.18 26.48 -20.30
CA GLU A 224 -5.68 26.63 -21.66
C GLU A 224 -7.20 26.53 -21.54
N VAL A 225 -7.85 27.68 -21.55
CA VAL A 225 -9.30 27.78 -21.64
C VAL A 225 -9.62 27.36 -23.07
N TYR A 226 -9.82 26.06 -23.27
CA TYR A 226 -10.28 25.54 -24.55
C TYR A 226 -11.69 26.08 -24.81
N HIS A 227 -11.79 27.13 -25.63
CA HIS A 227 -13.05 27.82 -25.92
C HIS A 227 -14.00 27.04 -26.85
N CYS A 228 -13.63 25.85 -27.35
CA CYS A 228 -14.49 25.03 -28.22
C CYS A 228 -14.65 23.60 -27.67
N THR A 229 -15.54 23.44 -26.68
CA THR A 229 -15.97 22.11 -26.22
C THR A 229 -17.32 21.79 -26.84
N THR A 230 -17.40 20.72 -27.66
CA THR A 230 -18.70 20.21 -28.14
C THR A 230 -19.13 19.04 -27.26
N SER A 231 -20.39 19.06 -26.82
CA SER A 231 -21.01 17.96 -26.08
C SER A 231 -22.08 17.30 -26.94
N GLU A 232 -22.02 15.98 -27.07
CA GLU A 232 -23.02 15.15 -27.76
C GLU A 232 -23.52 14.06 -26.80
N GLU A 233 -24.82 13.78 -26.82
CA GLU A 233 -25.40 12.62 -26.12
C GLU A 233 -25.58 11.46 -27.09
N MET A 234 -25.07 10.28 -26.72
CA MET A 234 -25.17 9.07 -27.52
C MET A 234 -25.77 7.92 -26.70
N PRO A 235 -26.78 7.19 -27.20
CA PRO A 235 -27.25 5.97 -26.54
C PRO A 235 -26.24 4.83 -26.73
N ILE A 236 -25.96 4.09 -25.65
CA ILE A 236 -25.20 2.84 -25.67
C ILE A 236 -26.17 1.70 -25.33
N LYS A 237 -26.39 0.82 -26.30
CA LYS A 237 -27.20 -0.39 -26.13
C LYS A 237 -26.34 -1.52 -25.57
N PHE A 238 -26.79 -2.14 -24.49
CA PHE A 238 -26.29 -3.43 -24.03
C PHE A 238 -27.35 -4.50 -24.25
N GLU A 239 -26.91 -5.65 -24.73
CA GLU A 239 -27.74 -6.83 -24.90
C GLU A 239 -27.47 -7.79 -23.74
N SER A 240 -28.48 -8.59 -23.39
CA SER A 240 -28.38 -9.60 -22.35
C SER A 240 -27.16 -10.49 -22.59
N LYS A 241 -26.39 -10.73 -21.52
CA LYS A 241 -25.13 -11.50 -21.49
C LYS A 241 -23.91 -10.81 -22.11
N ASN A 242 -24.04 -9.60 -22.67
CA ASN A 242 -22.86 -8.86 -23.12
C ASN A 242 -21.92 -8.60 -21.95
N ASN A 243 -20.62 -8.79 -22.18
CA ASN A 243 -19.59 -8.25 -21.31
C ASN A 243 -19.60 -6.73 -21.43
N ILE A 244 -19.80 -6.03 -20.31
CA ILE A 244 -19.94 -4.58 -20.29
C ILE A 244 -18.68 -3.90 -20.84
N SER A 245 -17.50 -4.39 -20.46
CA SER A 245 -16.24 -3.75 -20.86
C SER A 245 -15.96 -3.83 -22.35
N ASP A 246 -16.40 -4.88 -23.02
CA ASP A 246 -16.21 -5.01 -24.48
C ASP A 246 -17.04 -3.97 -25.23
N VAL A 247 -18.29 -3.76 -24.80
CA VAL A 247 -19.16 -2.72 -25.35
C VAL A 247 -18.54 -1.34 -25.11
N LEU A 248 -18.11 -1.05 -23.87
CA LEU A 248 -17.52 0.24 -23.52
C LEU A 248 -16.19 0.52 -24.25
N LYS A 249 -15.29 -0.47 -24.38
CA LYS A 249 -14.03 -0.36 -25.14
C LYS A 249 -14.26 -0.06 -26.61
N LYS A 250 -15.33 -0.58 -27.22
CA LYS A 250 -15.71 -0.23 -28.60
C LYS A 250 -16.00 1.27 -28.73
N HIS A 251 -16.72 1.86 -27.77
CA HIS A 251 -16.99 3.30 -27.74
C HIS A 251 -15.72 4.12 -27.44
N GLN A 252 -14.89 3.68 -26.49
CA GLN A 252 -13.60 4.33 -26.20
C GLN A 252 -12.69 4.39 -27.44
N LYS A 253 -12.64 3.31 -28.22
CA LYS A 253 -11.87 3.24 -29.47
C LYS A 253 -12.42 4.19 -30.55
N LYS A 254 -13.74 4.41 -30.60
CA LYS A 254 -14.38 5.34 -31.54
C LYS A 254 -14.07 6.79 -31.19
N TYR A 255 -13.95 7.12 -29.91
CA TYR A 255 -13.76 8.49 -29.41
C TYR A 255 -12.47 8.63 -28.58
N ARG A 256 -11.32 8.23 -29.14
CA ARG A 256 -10.04 8.15 -28.41
C ARG A 256 -9.60 9.42 -27.69
N LYS A 257 -10.01 10.60 -28.17
CA LYS A 257 -9.64 11.91 -27.62
C LYS A 257 -10.75 12.56 -26.79
N ALA A 258 -11.92 11.93 -26.67
CA ALA A 258 -13.06 12.51 -25.97
C ALA A 258 -13.09 12.06 -24.52
N THR A 259 -13.58 12.93 -23.64
CA THR A 259 -14.04 12.50 -22.32
C THR A 259 -15.46 11.95 -22.47
N ILE A 260 -15.70 10.72 -22.01
CA ILE A 260 -17.02 10.10 -22.06
C ILE A 260 -17.52 9.91 -20.63
N LEU A 261 -18.70 10.45 -20.34
CA LEU A 261 -19.38 10.31 -19.07
C LEU A 261 -20.65 9.48 -19.28
N LEU A 262 -20.86 8.49 -18.42
CA LEU A 262 -21.97 7.55 -18.51
C LEU A 262 -23.09 7.94 -17.54
N GLU A 263 -24.32 7.88 -18.03
CA GLU A 263 -25.53 8.13 -17.25
C GLU A 263 -26.59 7.09 -17.56
N GLY A 264 -27.12 6.44 -16.52
CA GLY A 264 -28.20 5.47 -16.67
C GLY A 264 -28.17 4.37 -15.63
N SER A 265 -28.97 3.33 -15.84
CA SER A 265 -29.02 2.20 -14.93
C SER A 265 -29.27 0.88 -15.65
N PHE A 266 -28.63 -0.18 -15.18
CA PHE A 266 -28.79 -1.51 -15.74
C PHE A 266 -28.63 -2.60 -14.69
N LYS A 267 -29.27 -3.76 -14.92
CA LYS A 267 -29.09 -4.93 -14.06
C LYS A 267 -27.83 -5.69 -14.46
N VAL A 268 -27.02 -6.00 -13.46
CA VAL A 268 -25.80 -6.81 -13.62
C VAL A 268 -25.95 -8.12 -12.88
N LYS A 269 -25.29 -9.17 -13.41
CA LYS A 269 -25.27 -10.47 -12.75
C LYS A 269 -24.56 -10.31 -11.40
N SER A 270 -25.34 -10.33 -10.31
CA SER A 270 -24.87 -10.08 -8.94
C SER A 270 -23.61 -10.88 -8.64
N SER A 271 -22.53 -10.18 -8.34
CA SER A 271 -21.28 -10.79 -7.90
C SER A 271 -20.92 -10.22 -6.53
N LYS A 272 -20.46 -11.09 -5.62
CA LYS A 272 -19.93 -10.70 -4.30
C LYS A 272 -18.85 -9.61 -4.41
N GLN A 273 -18.20 -9.50 -5.57
CA GLN A 273 -17.22 -8.46 -5.93
C GLN A 273 -17.75 -7.02 -5.79
N TRP A 274 -19.07 -6.79 -5.92
CA TRP A 274 -19.65 -5.45 -5.79
C TRP A 274 -19.63 -4.89 -4.37
N GLN A 275 -19.65 -5.73 -3.33
CA GLN A 275 -19.59 -5.27 -1.94
C GLN A 275 -18.27 -4.55 -1.62
N PHE A 276 -17.22 -4.80 -2.41
CA PHE A 276 -15.90 -4.18 -2.25
C PHE A 276 -15.79 -2.84 -3.00
N LEU A 277 -16.51 -2.65 -4.10
CA LEU A 277 -16.44 -1.42 -4.90
C LEU A 277 -17.13 -0.23 -4.23
N THR A 278 -18.23 -0.46 -3.49
CA THR A 278 -18.90 0.59 -2.70
C THR A 278 -18.06 1.08 -1.52
N ARG A 279 -17.14 0.26 -1.00
CA ARG A 279 -16.19 0.69 0.05
C ARG A 279 -15.06 1.56 -0.49
N ARG A 280 -14.72 1.43 -1.79
CA ARG A 280 -13.55 2.07 -2.42
C ARG A 280 -13.70 3.55 -2.79
N LYS A 281 -14.88 4.17 -2.68
CA LYS A 281 -15.07 5.57 -3.11
C LYS A 281 -15.73 6.47 -2.07
N LYS A 282 -14.96 6.88 -1.07
CA LYS A 282 -14.88 8.31 -0.70
C LYS A 282 -13.80 8.99 -1.55
N LEU A 283 -13.87 8.80 -2.87
CA LEU A 283 -12.99 9.50 -3.79
C LEU A 283 -13.44 10.97 -3.82
N ASP A 284 -12.46 11.83 -3.56
CA ASP A 284 -12.56 13.26 -3.33
C ASP A 284 -13.52 13.98 -4.29
N LYS A 285 -14.32 14.91 -3.73
CA LYS A 285 -15.23 15.92 -4.33
C LYS A 285 -15.46 15.86 -5.86
N SER A 286 -15.91 14.73 -6.41
CA SER A 286 -16.20 14.60 -7.84
C SER A 286 -17.71 14.46 -8.05
N ASN A 287 -18.23 15.15 -9.07
CA ASN A 287 -19.66 15.25 -9.37
C ASN A 287 -20.27 13.97 -9.98
N TYR A 288 -19.55 12.84 -9.96
CA TYR A 288 -20.03 11.59 -10.53
C TYR A 288 -20.43 10.61 -9.44
N THR A 289 -21.43 9.77 -9.70
CA THR A 289 -21.86 8.74 -8.74
C THR A 289 -21.98 7.37 -9.41
N ILE A 290 -21.65 6.33 -8.63
CA ILE A 290 -21.90 4.93 -8.97
C ILE A 290 -22.59 4.29 -7.77
N ASN A 291 -23.85 3.90 -7.95
CA ASN A 291 -24.65 3.32 -6.89
C ASN A 291 -25.06 1.91 -7.29
N PHE A 292 -24.85 0.96 -6.39
CA PHE A 292 -25.25 -0.42 -6.59
C PHE A 292 -26.33 -0.78 -5.55
N ASN A 293 -27.52 -1.14 -6.02
CA ASN A 293 -28.63 -1.56 -5.17
C ASN A 293 -29.13 -2.94 -5.63
N ARG A 294 -28.81 -3.97 -4.84
CA ARG A 294 -29.11 -5.40 -5.08
C ARG A 294 -28.46 -5.96 -6.34
N ASP A 295 -29.07 -5.72 -7.48
CA ASP A 295 -28.68 -6.18 -8.82
C ASP A 295 -28.64 -5.02 -9.83
N LYS A 296 -29.08 -3.82 -9.42
CA LYS A 296 -29.16 -2.64 -10.27
C LYS A 296 -27.97 -1.72 -10.03
N LEU A 297 -27.19 -1.49 -11.07
CA LEU A 297 -26.14 -0.48 -11.11
C LEU A 297 -26.72 0.83 -11.67
N GLN A 298 -26.41 1.94 -11.02
CA GLN A 298 -26.76 3.29 -11.45
C GLN A 298 -25.48 4.11 -11.61
N LEU A 299 -25.38 4.82 -12.74
CA LEU A 299 -24.25 5.68 -13.11
C LEU A 299 -24.78 7.09 -13.33
N GLN A 300 -24.09 8.09 -12.80
CA GLN A 300 -24.34 9.50 -13.07
C GLN A 300 -23.00 10.19 -13.32
N ASP A 301 -22.86 10.79 -14.50
CA ASP A 301 -21.62 11.42 -14.98
C ASP A 301 -20.37 10.54 -14.81
N TYR A 302 -20.53 9.21 -14.88
CA TYR A 302 -19.48 8.27 -14.49
C TYR A 302 -18.43 8.11 -15.61
N PRO A 303 -17.13 8.38 -15.37
CA PRO A 303 -16.12 8.29 -16.42
C PRO A 303 -16.03 6.90 -17.07
N LEU A 304 -15.98 6.85 -18.40
CA LEU A 304 -15.98 5.61 -19.19
C LEU A 304 -14.77 4.71 -18.89
N ASP A 305 -13.59 5.28 -18.71
CA ASP A 305 -12.36 4.58 -18.36
C ASP A 305 -12.50 3.86 -17.01
N LEU A 306 -12.99 4.56 -15.99
CA LEU A 306 -13.28 3.96 -14.67
C LEU A 306 -14.35 2.88 -14.77
N ALA A 307 -15.36 3.07 -15.64
CA ALA A 307 -16.38 2.06 -15.89
C ALA A 307 -15.79 0.79 -16.54
N ILE A 308 -14.88 0.92 -17.51
CA ILE A 308 -14.24 -0.22 -18.16
C ILE A 308 -13.49 -1.07 -17.14
N ASP A 309 -12.69 -0.44 -16.28
CA ASP A 309 -11.87 -1.14 -15.29
C ASP A 309 -12.73 -1.85 -14.23
N GLN A 310 -13.72 -1.14 -13.69
CA GLN A 310 -14.57 -1.68 -12.62
C GLN A 310 -15.59 -2.71 -13.12
N LEU A 311 -16.03 -2.60 -14.37
CA LEU A 311 -17.05 -3.47 -14.97
C LEU A 311 -16.48 -4.57 -15.86
N ALA A 312 -15.16 -4.72 -15.92
CA ALA A 312 -14.42 -5.68 -16.76
C ALA A 312 -14.99 -7.12 -16.75
N LYS A 313 -15.46 -7.56 -15.58
CA LYS A 313 -15.93 -8.93 -15.35
C LYS A 313 -17.46 -9.06 -15.23
N GLN A 314 -18.20 -7.99 -15.52
CA GLN A 314 -19.63 -7.93 -15.31
C GLN A 314 -20.39 -8.15 -16.62
N GLN A 315 -21.53 -8.85 -16.50
CA GLN A 315 -22.46 -9.10 -17.60
C GLN A 315 -23.80 -8.44 -17.30
N VAL A 316 -24.42 -7.88 -18.35
CA VAL A 316 -25.77 -7.32 -18.25
C VAL A 316 -26.80 -8.46 -18.25
N VAL A 317 -27.80 -8.39 -17.37
CA VAL A 317 -28.82 -9.44 -17.23
C VAL A 317 -29.91 -9.30 -18.30
N GLU A 318 -30.27 -8.07 -18.65
CA GLU A 318 -31.35 -7.75 -19.58
C GLU A 318 -30.93 -6.66 -20.56
N ASP A 319 -31.58 -6.62 -21.72
CA ASP A 319 -31.34 -5.57 -22.72
C ASP A 319 -31.63 -4.20 -22.11
N THR A 320 -30.72 -3.25 -22.31
CA THR A 320 -30.82 -1.93 -21.70
C THR A 320 -30.07 -0.89 -22.52
N ILE A 321 -30.44 0.37 -22.33
CA ILE A 321 -29.81 1.51 -22.99
C ILE A 321 -29.42 2.50 -21.89
N ILE A 322 -28.15 2.91 -21.90
CA ILE A 322 -27.69 4.05 -21.11
C ILE A 322 -27.29 5.20 -22.03
N LYS A 323 -27.14 6.39 -21.46
CA LYS A 323 -26.63 7.55 -22.15
C LYS A 323 -25.13 7.69 -21.93
N ALA A 324 -24.43 8.13 -22.96
CA ALA A 324 -23.05 8.56 -22.90
C ALA A 324 -22.96 10.00 -23.37
N LYS A 325 -22.46 10.88 -22.49
CA LYS A 325 -22.14 12.27 -22.81
C LYS A 325 -20.70 12.34 -23.28
N ILE A 326 -20.51 12.66 -24.56
CA ILE A 326 -19.22 12.71 -25.23
C ILE A 326 -18.79 14.16 -25.31
N ILE A 327 -17.70 14.48 -24.61
CA ILE A 327 -17.12 15.81 -24.53
C ILE A 327 -15.86 15.80 -25.40
N ASN A 328 -15.98 16.32 -26.63
CA ASN A 328 -14.85 16.46 -27.54
C ASN A 328 -14.18 17.82 -27.31
N ARG A 329 -12.88 17.79 -27.01
CA ARG A 329 -12.04 18.98 -27.06
C ARG A 329 -11.51 19.09 -28.49
N LYS A 330 -12.01 20.06 -29.26
CA LYS A 330 -11.41 20.40 -30.55
C LYS A 330 -10.38 21.50 -30.33
N GLU A 331 -9.26 21.40 -31.02
CA GLU A 331 -8.38 22.55 -31.25
C GLU A 331 -9.20 23.56 -32.06
N CYS A 332 -9.44 24.74 -31.48
CA CYS A 332 -10.02 25.84 -32.25
C CYS A 332 -8.91 26.30 -33.22
N ASN A 333 -9.12 26.14 -34.53
CA ASN A 333 -8.22 26.69 -35.55
C ASN A 333 -8.39 28.19 -35.70
#